data_AF-A0A2V7PIN7-F1
#
_entry.id   AF-A0A2V7PIN7-F1
#
_cell.length_a   1.000
_cell.length_b   1.000
_cell.length_c   1.000
_cell.angle_alpha   90.00
_cell.angle_beta   90.00
_cell.angle_gamma   90.00
#
_symmetry.space_group_name_H-M   'P 1'
#
loop_
_entity.id
_entity.type
_entity.pdbx_description
1 polymer ?
#
loop_
_entity_poly.entity_id
_entity_poly.type
_entity_poly.pdbx_seq_one_letter_code
_entity_poly.pdbx_strand_id
1 'polypeptide(L)'
;MRPTLFLAAAALAGFTTAANAQHPMKLSDVAGTWHGQSMVGPNDSVVVATVLHATANTKGWTMTLPKGKPIPVRVVSAGGDSVVTEAGPFPSYLRAGQTVTKLHTIAHFKGNEMWGTFET
;
A
#
# COMPACT_ATOMS: atom_id res chain seq x y z
N MET A 1 14.42 -53.46 -48.86
CA MET A 1 13.86 -53.56 -47.50
C MET A 1 14.37 -52.35 -46.71
N ARG A 2 13.49 -51.42 -46.32
CA ARG A 2 13.84 -50.20 -45.58
C ARG A 2 13.30 -50.34 -44.16
N PRO A 3 14.08 -50.09 -43.09
CA PRO A 3 13.57 -50.15 -41.73
C PRO A 3 12.87 -48.84 -41.38
N THR A 4 11.63 -48.95 -40.92
CA THR A 4 10.82 -47.85 -40.40
C THR A 4 11.26 -47.53 -38.97
N LEU A 5 11.71 -46.30 -38.71
CA LEU A 5 11.99 -45.81 -37.35
C LEU A 5 10.67 -45.35 -36.71
N PHE A 6 10.31 -45.93 -35.57
CA PHE A 6 9.28 -45.38 -34.68
C PHE A 6 9.90 -44.22 -33.89
N LEU A 7 9.42 -42.98 -34.10
CA LEU A 7 9.70 -41.87 -33.20
C LEU A 7 8.55 -41.75 -32.19
N ALA A 8 8.87 -42.00 -30.92
CA ALA A 8 8.03 -41.66 -29.79
C ALA A 8 8.01 -40.14 -29.61
N ALA A 9 6.82 -39.53 -29.66
CA ALA A 9 6.63 -38.13 -29.30
C ALA A 9 6.51 -38.03 -27.78
N ALA A 10 7.52 -37.46 -27.13
CA ALA A 10 7.46 -37.06 -25.73
C ALA A 10 6.59 -35.80 -25.58
N ALA A 11 5.59 -35.85 -24.72
CA ALA A 11 4.77 -34.70 -24.35
C ALA A 11 5.57 -33.73 -23.48
N LEU A 12 5.72 -32.47 -23.91
CA LEU A 12 6.19 -31.38 -23.07
C LEU A 12 5.00 -30.52 -22.63
N ALA A 13 4.57 -30.74 -21.40
CA ALA A 13 3.69 -29.84 -20.67
C ALA A 13 4.46 -28.56 -20.33
N GLY A 14 4.28 -27.50 -21.13
CA GLY A 14 4.81 -26.17 -20.84
C GLY A 14 3.87 -25.39 -19.95
N PHE A 15 4.00 -25.52 -18.62
CA PHE A 15 3.51 -24.48 -17.71
C PHE A 15 4.47 -23.29 -17.80
N THR A 16 4.16 -22.33 -18.66
CA THR A 16 4.79 -21.01 -18.58
C THR A 16 4.28 -20.34 -17.30
N THR A 17 5.08 -20.42 -16.23
CA THR A 17 4.92 -19.55 -15.08
C THR A 17 5.10 -18.12 -15.57
N ALA A 18 4.00 -17.36 -15.57
CA ALA A 18 4.05 -15.92 -15.77
C ALA A 18 4.81 -15.29 -14.59
N ALA A 19 6.13 -15.18 -14.72
CA ALA A 19 6.88 -14.19 -13.98
C ALA A 19 6.41 -12.82 -14.47
N ASN A 20 5.30 -12.31 -13.92
CA ASN A 20 5.07 -10.88 -13.90
C ASN A 20 6.25 -10.30 -13.13
N ALA A 21 7.26 -9.83 -13.87
CA ALA A 21 8.27 -8.95 -13.33
C ALA A 21 7.53 -7.69 -12.87
N GLN A 22 7.04 -7.73 -11.64
CA GLN A 22 6.50 -6.58 -10.94
C GLN A 22 7.64 -5.57 -10.92
N HIS A 23 7.57 -4.57 -11.81
CA HIS A 23 8.51 -3.47 -11.74
C HIS A 23 8.33 -2.86 -10.35
N PRO A 24 9.40 -2.74 -9.55
CA PRO A 24 9.28 -2.15 -8.23
C PRO A 24 8.64 -0.77 -8.37
N MET A 25 7.55 -0.54 -7.64
CA MET A 25 6.85 0.73 -7.65
C MET A 25 7.80 1.86 -7.21
N LYS A 26 7.76 2.98 -7.93
CA LYS A 26 8.41 4.23 -7.56
C LYS A 26 7.40 5.12 -6.83
N LEU A 27 7.89 6.02 -5.97
CA LEU A 27 7.03 7.00 -5.29
C LEU A 27 6.26 7.91 -6.27
N SER A 28 6.79 8.13 -7.48
CA SER A 28 6.09 8.82 -8.56
C SER A 28 4.79 8.12 -9.00
N ASP A 29 4.75 6.80 -8.87
CA ASP A 29 3.63 5.99 -9.35
C ASP A 29 2.44 6.06 -8.39
N VAL A 30 2.66 6.54 -7.16
CA VAL A 30 1.63 6.73 -6.12
C VAL A 30 1.40 8.19 -5.75
N ALA A 31 2.03 9.12 -6.46
CA ALA A 31 1.81 10.54 -6.27
C ALA A 31 0.35 10.88 -6.60
N GLY A 32 -0.34 11.55 -5.67
CA GLY A 32 -1.76 11.83 -5.83
C GLY A 32 -2.48 12.03 -4.51
N THR A 33 -3.80 12.14 -4.61
CA THR A 33 -4.70 12.25 -3.46
C THR A 33 -5.47 10.96 -3.30
N TRP A 34 -5.30 10.32 -2.14
CA TRP A 34 -5.90 9.05 -1.80
C TRP A 34 -6.93 9.23 -0.69
N HIS A 35 -8.14 8.74 -0.91
CA HIS A 35 -9.20 8.75 0.08
C HIS A 35 -9.27 7.37 0.73
N GLY A 36 -8.97 7.32 2.02
CA GLY A 36 -8.98 6.11 2.83
C GLY A 36 -10.09 6.12 3.87
N GLN A 37 -10.50 4.92 4.27
CA GLN A 37 -11.39 4.68 5.40
C GLN A 37 -10.74 3.63 6.30
N SER A 38 -10.72 3.87 7.60
CA SER A 38 -10.06 3.00 8.58
C SER A 38 -10.89 2.86 9.86
N MET A 39 -10.83 1.68 10.49
CA MET A 39 -11.38 1.42 11.83
C MET A 39 -10.23 1.02 12.76
N VAL A 40 -10.26 1.41 14.04
CA VAL A 40 -9.18 1.11 14.98
C VAL A 40 -9.49 -0.20 15.71
N GLY A 41 -9.12 -1.31 15.08
CA GLY A 41 -9.26 -2.66 15.63
C GLY A 41 -10.50 -3.41 15.14
N PRO A 42 -10.54 -4.74 15.33
CA PRO A 42 -11.53 -5.62 14.69
C PRO A 42 -12.96 -5.44 15.21
N ASN A 43 -13.14 -4.82 16.38
CA ASN A 43 -14.45 -4.60 17.01
C ASN A 43 -14.88 -3.13 16.99
N ASP A 44 -14.12 -2.26 16.34
CA ASP A 44 -14.48 -0.85 16.21
C ASP A 44 -15.51 -0.68 15.09
N SER A 45 -16.56 0.10 15.34
CA SER A 45 -17.59 0.43 14.37
C SER A 45 -17.44 1.85 13.81
N VAL A 46 -16.49 2.62 14.34
CA VAL A 46 -16.28 4.01 13.93
C VAL A 46 -15.29 4.06 12.78
N VAL A 47 -15.81 4.41 11.60
CA VAL A 47 -14.99 4.66 10.41
C VAL A 47 -14.39 6.07 10.47
N VAL A 48 -13.07 6.14 10.40
CA VAL A 48 -12.30 7.38 10.23
C VAL A 48 -11.96 7.55 8.76
N ALA A 49 -12.49 8.61 8.13
CA ALA A 49 -12.09 9.01 6.79
C ALA A 49 -10.75 9.75 6.82
N THR A 50 -9.83 9.38 5.95
CA THR A 50 -8.49 9.98 5.86
C THR A 50 -8.22 10.40 4.42
N VAL A 51 -7.68 11.60 4.22
CA VAL A 51 -7.18 12.03 2.91
C VAL A 51 -5.66 12.06 2.97
N LEU A 52 -4.99 11.19 2.22
CA LEU A 52 -3.54 11.18 2.06
C LEU A 52 -3.18 11.94 0.79
N HIS A 53 -2.33 12.94 0.92
CA HIS A 53 -1.67 13.61 -0.19
C HIS A 53 -0.23 13.09 -0.29
N ALA A 54 0.03 12.27 -1.31
CA ALA A 54 1.32 11.69 -1.61
C ALA A 54 2.01 12.48 -2.72
N THR A 55 3.30 12.74 -2.56
CA THR A 55 4.13 13.37 -3.60
C THR A 55 5.00 12.31 -4.29
N ALA A 56 5.59 12.67 -5.43
CA ALA A 56 6.48 11.79 -6.18
C ALA A 56 7.82 11.46 -5.50
N ASN A 57 8.06 11.96 -4.28
CA ASN A 57 9.27 11.74 -3.50
C ASN A 57 8.92 11.61 -2.01
N THR A 58 9.92 11.52 -1.14
CA THR A 58 9.70 11.30 0.31
C THR A 58 9.24 12.54 1.08
N LYS A 59 9.16 13.71 0.44
CA LYS A 59 8.88 15.00 1.10
C LYS A 59 7.48 15.51 0.76
N GLY A 60 6.86 16.23 1.69
CA GLY A 60 5.58 16.92 1.47
C GLY A 60 4.37 16.00 1.48
N TRP A 61 4.53 14.75 1.94
CA TRP A 61 3.39 13.88 2.21
C TRP A 61 2.62 14.39 3.43
N THR A 62 1.31 14.40 3.34
CA THR A 62 0.43 14.80 4.45
C THR A 62 -0.80 13.92 4.49
N MET A 63 -1.33 13.67 5.69
CA MET A 63 -2.67 13.11 5.87
C MET A 63 -3.59 14.11 6.55
N THR A 64 -4.88 14.05 6.24
CA THR A 64 -5.90 14.89 6.88
C THR A 64 -7.00 13.99 7.41
N LEU A 65 -7.28 14.10 8.71
CA LEU A 65 -8.43 13.48 9.37
C LEU A 65 -9.66 14.41 9.26
N PRO A 66 -10.89 13.92 9.52
CA PRO A 66 -12.08 14.74 9.33
C PRO A 66 -12.03 16.00 10.19
N LYS A 67 -12.23 17.18 9.56
CA LYS A 67 -12.13 18.50 10.19
C LYS A 67 -10.77 18.84 10.81
N GLY A 68 -9.73 18.05 10.51
CA GLY A 68 -8.36 18.26 10.98
C GLY A 68 -7.53 19.16 10.08
N LYS A 69 -6.38 19.61 10.60
CA LYS A 69 -5.33 20.21 9.77
C LYS A 69 -4.49 19.11 9.11
N PRO A 70 -3.80 19.39 8.00
CA PRO A 70 -2.83 18.46 7.43
C PRO A 70 -1.75 18.07 8.45
N ILE A 71 -1.59 16.77 8.66
CA ILE A 71 -0.59 16.14 9.51
C ILE A 71 0.56 15.68 8.60
N PRO A 72 1.81 16.10 8.85
CA PRO A 72 2.96 15.62 8.08
C PRO A 72 3.11 14.10 8.17
N VAL A 73 3.41 13.48 7.03
CA VAL A 73 3.67 12.04 6.92
C VAL A 73 5.11 11.86 6.44
N ARG A 74 5.86 11.01 7.13
CA ARG A 74 7.22 10.61 6.74
C ARG A 74 7.17 9.27 6.03
N VAL A 75 7.74 9.20 4.83
CA VAL A 75 8.04 7.93 4.16
C VAL A 75 9.24 7.27 4.87
N VAL A 76 9.05 6.05 5.37
CA VAL A 76 10.10 5.26 6.03
C VAL A 76 10.79 4.35 5.02
N SER A 77 10.01 3.66 4.18
CA SER A 77 10.52 2.82 3.11
C SER A 77 9.48 2.65 2.00
N ALA A 78 9.93 2.28 0.81
CA ALA A 78 9.07 1.93 -0.32
C ALA A 78 9.69 0.75 -1.07
N GLY A 79 8.86 -0.19 -1.51
CA GLY A 79 9.30 -1.36 -2.25
C GLY A 79 8.16 -2.30 -2.61
N GLY A 80 8.34 -3.09 -3.67
CA GLY A 80 7.26 -3.94 -4.19
C GLY A 80 6.05 -3.09 -4.60
N ASP A 81 4.90 -3.37 -3.99
CA ASP A 81 3.66 -2.60 -4.11
C ASP A 81 3.34 -1.79 -2.83
N SER A 82 4.29 -1.63 -1.90
CA SER A 82 4.05 -1.03 -0.59
C SER A 82 4.88 0.23 -0.30
N VAL A 83 4.30 1.13 0.49
CA VAL A 83 4.99 2.25 1.14
C VAL A 83 4.73 2.20 2.64
N VAL A 84 5.80 2.20 3.43
CA VAL A 84 5.75 2.30 4.88
C VAL A 84 5.87 3.76 5.28
N THR A 85 4.94 4.24 6.10
CA THR A 85 4.89 5.64 6.52
C THR A 85 4.70 5.79 8.02
N GLU A 86 5.10 6.94 8.54
CA GLU A 86 4.91 7.33 9.93
C GLU A 86 4.36 8.74 10.04
N ALA A 87 3.46 8.96 10.99
CA ALA A 87 2.95 10.28 11.37
C ALA A 87 2.81 10.42 12.88
N GLY A 88 2.86 11.62 13.41
CA GLY A 88 2.76 11.87 14.86
C GLY A 88 3.86 12.78 15.39
N PRO A 89 3.62 13.43 16.55
CA PRO A 89 2.41 13.38 17.37
C PRO A 89 1.24 14.23 16.82
N PHE A 90 -0.01 13.81 17.04
CA PHE A 90 -1.23 14.61 16.74
C PHE A 90 -2.43 14.25 17.64
N PRO A 91 -3.41 15.15 17.83
CA PRO A 91 -4.61 14.86 18.63
C PRO A 91 -5.43 13.71 18.05
N SER A 92 -5.87 12.77 18.89
CA SER A 92 -6.73 11.67 18.46
C SER A 92 -8.10 12.20 18.02
N TYR A 93 -8.53 11.77 16.83
CA TYR A 93 -9.86 12.05 16.32
C TYR A 93 -10.96 11.28 17.08
N LEU A 94 -10.66 10.05 17.50
CA LEU A 94 -11.62 9.16 18.14
C LEU A 94 -11.75 9.37 19.65
N ARG A 95 -10.67 9.86 20.30
CA ARG A 95 -10.57 9.91 21.75
C ARG A 95 -10.17 11.31 22.20
N ALA A 96 -11.15 12.12 22.58
CA ALA A 96 -10.93 13.49 23.03
C ALA A 96 -9.88 13.56 24.16
N GLY A 97 -8.94 14.52 24.04
CA GLY A 97 -7.85 14.71 25.00
C GLY A 97 -6.67 13.74 24.87
N GLN A 98 -6.78 12.68 24.05
CA GLN A 98 -5.65 11.78 23.78
C GLN A 98 -4.81 12.27 22.60
N THR A 99 -3.52 11.94 22.63
CA THR A 99 -2.57 12.20 21.54
C THR A 99 -2.13 10.87 20.95
N VAL A 100 -2.18 10.75 19.62
CA VAL A 100 -1.50 9.67 18.90
C VAL A 100 -0.04 10.07 18.81
N THR A 101 0.84 9.32 19.47
CA THR A 101 2.28 9.63 19.50
C THR A 101 2.96 9.24 18.19
N LYS A 102 2.58 8.08 17.65
CA LYS A 102 3.11 7.52 16.42
C LYS A 102 2.03 6.68 15.74
N LEU A 103 1.69 7.01 14.51
CA LEU A 103 0.92 6.18 13.60
C LEU A 103 1.90 5.57 12.61
N HIS A 104 2.02 4.24 12.60
CA HIS A 104 2.83 3.49 11.64
C HIS A 104 1.90 2.77 10.65
N THR A 105 2.09 2.99 9.36
CA THR A 105 1.18 2.49 8.31
C THR A 105 1.97 1.75 7.24
N ILE A 106 1.47 0.58 6.85
CA ILE A 106 1.90 -0.16 5.65
C ILE A 106 0.78 -0.02 4.62
N ALA A 107 1.00 0.83 3.60
CA ALA A 107 0.04 1.05 2.53
C ALA A 107 0.46 0.28 1.27
N HIS A 108 -0.44 -0.52 0.72
CA HIS A 108 -0.32 -1.18 -0.57
C HIS A 108 -1.02 -0.36 -1.64
N PHE A 109 -0.43 -0.27 -2.83
CA PHE A 109 -0.98 0.45 -3.97
C PHE A 109 -1.03 -0.43 -5.21
N LYS A 110 -2.16 -0.41 -5.92
CA LYS A 110 -2.32 -1.07 -7.21
C LYS A 110 -3.28 -0.29 -8.10
N GLY A 111 -2.77 0.31 -9.15
CA GLY A 111 -3.57 1.18 -10.02
C GLY A 111 -4.16 2.34 -9.22
N ASN A 112 -5.49 2.41 -9.14
CA ASN A 112 -6.22 3.45 -8.41
C ASN A 112 -6.71 3.00 -7.03
N GLU A 113 -6.21 1.87 -6.52
CA GLU A 113 -6.60 1.33 -5.22
C GLU A 113 -5.45 1.46 -4.21
N MET A 114 -5.83 1.78 -2.97
CA MET A 114 -4.94 1.81 -1.81
C MET A 114 -5.62 1.07 -0.64
N TRP A 115 -4.91 0.16 -0.02
CA TRP A 115 -5.34 -0.54 1.20
C TRP A 115 -4.15 -0.81 2.10
N GLY A 116 -4.37 -1.25 3.33
CA GLY A 116 -3.26 -1.54 4.23
C GLY A 116 -3.64 -1.70 5.67
N THR A 117 -2.62 -1.72 6.51
CA THR A 117 -2.74 -1.82 7.96
C THR A 117 -2.01 -0.66 8.62
N PHE A 118 -2.41 -0.36 9.86
CA PHE A 118 -1.75 0.64 10.67
C PHE A 118 -1.81 0.28 12.16
N GLU A 119 -0.91 0.87 12.93
CA GLU A 119 -0.86 0.79 14.40
C GLU A 119 -0.59 2.19 14.99
N THR A 120 -1.12 2.45 16.19
CA THR A 120 -1.07 3.75 16.89
C THR A 120 -0.69 3.62 18.34
#